data_AF-A0A139D246-F1
#
_entry.id   AF-A0A139D246-F1
#
_cell.length_a   1.000
_cell.length_b   1.000
_cell.length_c   1.000
_cell.angle_alpha   90.00
_cell.angle_beta   90.00
_cell.angle_gamma   90.00
#
_symmetry.space_group_name_H-M   'P 1'
#
loop_
_entity.id
_entity.type
_entity.pdbx_description
1 polymer ?
#
loop_
_entity_poly.entity_id
_entity_poly.type
_entity_poly.pdbx_seq_one_letter_code
_entity_poly.pdbx_strand_id
1 'polypeptide(L)' 'MDTFEQEPSREQKIWQVVAAIPEGSVASYGQVAAMAGLGRQARFVGRALGRLPAGHSIPWHRVIRSNGQIAFPEGT' A
#
# COMPACT_ATOMS: atom_id res chain seq x y z
N MET A 1 29.55 8.75 -16.93
CA MET A 1 28.18 8.59 -17.46
C MET A 1 27.55 7.58 -16.55
N ASP A 2 27.14 8.05 -15.37
CA ASP A 2 26.95 7.22 -14.19
C ASP A 2 25.45 7.10 -13.95
N THR A 3 24.89 6.01 -14.46
CA THR A 3 23.50 5.62 -14.18
C THR A 3 23.48 5.12 -12.74
N PHE A 4 23.08 6.00 -11.80
CA PHE A 4 22.86 5.63 -10.41
C PHE A 4 21.67 4.67 -10.32
N GLU A 5 21.91 3.37 -10.43
CA GLU A 5 20.95 2.33 -10.03
C GLU A 5 20.88 2.31 -8.49
N GLN A 6 20.22 3.30 -7.90
CA GLN A 6 19.86 3.25 -6.50
C GLN A 6 18.68 2.28 -6.36
N GLU A 7 18.87 1.19 -5.62
CA GLU A 7 17.79 0.27 -5.27
C GLU A 7 16.61 1.04 -4.68
N PRO A 8 15.37 0.83 -5.17
CA PRO A 8 14.23 1.56 -4.67
C PRO A 8 14.06 1.28 -3.17
N SER A 9 13.90 2.35 -2.40
CA SER A 9 13.66 2.26 -0.97
C SER A 9 12.41 1.41 -0.69
N ARG A 10 12.27 0.91 0.54
CA ARG A 10 11.09 0.12 0.92
C ARG A 10 9.80 0.92 0.72
N GLU A 11 9.83 2.23 0.95
CA GLU A 11 8.72 3.14 0.68
C GLU A 11 8.42 3.24 -0.82
N GLN A 12 9.45 3.38 -1.66
CA GLN A 12 9.28 3.41 -3.12
C GLN A 12 8.69 2.09 -3.65
N LYS A 13 9.15 0.94 -3.13
CA LYS A 13 8.57 -0.38 -3.45
C LYS A 13 7.09 -0.45 -3.09
N ILE A 14 6.69 0.11 -1.93
CA ILE A 14 5.28 0.22 -1.54
C ILE A 14 4.51 1.13 -2.50
N TRP A 15 5.04 2.31 -2.84
CA TRP A 15 4.37 3.27 -3.71
C TRP A 15 4.13 2.70 -5.12
N GLN A 16 5.10 1.98 -5.67
CA GLN A 16 4.96 1.29 -6.95
C GLN A 16 3.82 0.28 -6.92
N VAL A 17 3.74 -0.55 -5.87
CA VAL A 17 2.66 -1.52 -5.70
C VAL A 17 1.30 -0.84 -5.58
N VAL A 18 1.20 0.22 -4.77
CA VAL A 18 -0.07 0.94 -4.56
C VAL A 18 -0.52 1.66 -5.83
N ALA A 19 0.42 2.25 -6.58
CA ALA A 19 0.13 2.88 -7.87
C ALA A 19 -0.33 1.87 -8.93
N ALA A 20 0.10 0.62 -8.83
CA ALA A 20 -0.32 -0.46 -9.73
C ALA A 20 -1.72 -1.03 -9.42
N ILE A 21 -2.36 -0.65 -8.30
CA ILE A 21 -3.71 -1.12 -7.96
C ILE A 21 -4.72 -0.50 -8.95
N PRO A 22 -5.42 -1.29 -9.77
CA PRO A 22 -6.35 -0.76 -10.75
C PRO A 22 -7.59 -0.16 -10.09
N GLU A 23 -8.30 0.68 -10.84
CA GLU A 23 -9.58 1.24 -10.41
C GLU A 23 -10.63 0.14 -10.19
N GLY A 24 -11.49 0.32 -9.18
CA GLY A 24 -12.45 -0.69 -8.76
C GLY A 24 -11.88 -1.84 -7.92
N SER A 25 -10.55 -1.87 -7.71
CA SER A 25 -9.88 -2.87 -6.87
C SER A 25 -9.28 -2.25 -5.62
N VAL A 26 -9.22 -3.04 -4.56
CA VAL A 26 -8.59 -2.69 -3.28
C VAL A 26 -7.63 -3.79 -2.86
N ALA A 27 -6.57 -3.42 -2.16
CA ALA A 27 -5.61 -4.35 -1.59
C ALA A 27 -5.47 -4.12 -0.09
N SER A 28 -5.22 -5.17 0.68
CA SER A 28 -4.94 -5.02 2.10
C SER A 28 -3.51 -4.55 2.36
N TYR A 29 -3.26 -3.88 3.49
CA TYR A 29 -1.89 -3.52 3.91
C TYR A 29 -0.93 -4.72 3.92
N GLY A 30 -1.42 -5.92 4.26
CA GLY A 30 -0.64 -7.15 4.23
C GLY A 30 -0.31 -7.62 2.81
N GLN A 31 -1.28 -7.53 1.89
CA GLN A 31 -1.06 -7.84 0.47
C GLN A 31 -0.07 -6.87 -0.16
N VAL A 32 -0.18 -5.57 0.12
CA VAL A 32 0.77 -4.56 -0.37
C VAL A 32 2.18 -4.84 0.15
N ALA A 33 2.33 -5.20 1.44
CA ALA A 33 3.63 -5.56 2.00
C ALA A 33 4.23 -6.81 1.35
N ALA A 34 3.42 -7.82 1.05
CA ALA A 34 3.85 -9.03 0.36
C ALA A 34 4.28 -8.74 -1.09
N MET A 35 3.47 -7.98 -1.83
CA MET A 35 3.74 -7.57 -3.21
C MET A 35 4.99 -6.67 -3.31
N ALA A 36 5.24 -5.84 -2.31
CA ALA A 36 6.43 -4.98 -2.25
C ALA A 36 7.71 -5.73 -1.84
N GLY A 37 7.65 -7.05 -1.63
CA GLY A 37 8.79 -7.87 -1.17
C GLY A 37 9.18 -7.61 0.28
N LEU A 38 8.31 -7.00 1.08
CA LEU A 38 8.54 -6.67 2.49
C LEU A 38 7.99 -7.74 3.45
N GLY A 39 7.30 -8.76 2.94
CA GLY A 39 6.72 -9.84 3.75
C GLY A 39 5.57 -9.36 4.63
N ARG A 40 5.58 -9.70 5.93
CA ARG A 40 4.47 -9.44 6.88
C ARG A 40 4.49 -8.04 7.50
N GLN A 41 4.95 -7.04 6.75
CA GLN A 41 5.21 -5.68 7.25
C GLN A 41 4.03 -4.71 7.04
N ALA A 42 2.79 -5.18 7.26
CA ALA A 42 1.57 -4.38 7.05
C ALA A 42 1.55 -3.04 7.83
N ARG A 43 2.05 -3.03 9.07
CA ARG A 43 2.15 -1.80 9.89
C ARG A 43 3.12 -0.79 9.28
N PHE A 44 4.21 -1.26 8.67
CA PHE A 44 5.18 -0.39 8.01
C PHE A 44 4.56 0.28 6.78
N VAL A 45 3.78 -0.46 5.99
CA VAL A 45 3.03 0.09 4.85
C VAL A 45 2.13 1.25 5.30
N GLY A 46 1.38 1.07 6.38
CA GLY A 46 0.55 2.15 6.94
C GLY A 46 1.36 3.38 7.34
N ARG A 47 2.52 3.20 7.98
CA ARG A 47 3.42 4.32 8.33
C ARG A 47 4.03 5.00 7.10
N ALA A 48 4.38 4.24 6.07
CA ALA A 48 4.92 4.77 4.82
C ALA A 48 3.87 5.60 4.07
N LEU A 49 2.63 5.12 4.01
CA LEU A 49 1.52 5.87 3.41
C LEU A 49 1.14 7.11 4.23
N GLY A 50 1.20 7.05 5.56
CA GLY A 50 0.96 8.22 6.43
C GLY A 50 2.05 9.30 6.36
N ARG A 51 3.21 9.00 5.77
CA ARG A 51 4.32 9.96 5.55
C ARG A 51 4.34 10.53 4.13
N LEU A 52 3.33 10.24 3.32
CA LEU A 52 3.26 10.78 1.96
C LEU A 52 3.20 12.32 2.00
N PRO A 53 3.97 13.02 1.15
CA PRO A 53 3.90 14.46 1.05
C PRO A 53 2.53 14.92 0.53
N ALA A 54 2.10 16.11 0.95
CA ALA A 54 0.87 16.72 0.45
C ALA A 54 0.96 16.91 -1.08
N GLY A 55 -0.07 16.46 -1.81
CA GLY A 55 -0.11 16.51 -3.28
C GLY A 55 0.43 15.27 -4.01
N HIS A 56 0.68 14.15 -3.30
CA HIS A 56 1.05 12.90 -3.97
C HIS A 56 -0.08 12.38 -4.90
N SER A 57 0.28 11.63 -5.94
CA SER A 57 -0.68 10.97 -6.84
C SER A 57 -1.00 9.51 -6.46
N ILE A 58 -0.38 8.99 -5.40
CA ILE A 58 -0.56 7.60 -4.93
C ILE A 58 -2.00 7.36 -4.43
N PRO A 59 -2.73 6.34 -4.93
CA PRO A 59 -4.10 6.05 -4.52
C PRO A 59 -4.15 5.29 -3.19
N TRP A 60 -3.64 5.88 -2.10
CA TRP A 60 -3.59 5.23 -0.77
C TRP A 60 -4.96 4.79 -0.25
N HIS A 61 -6.04 5.46 -0.69
CA HIS A 61 -7.42 5.10 -0.34
C HIS A 61 -7.82 3.69 -0.80
N ARG A 62 -7.09 3.08 -1.75
CA ARG A 62 -7.29 1.70 -2.20
C ARG A 62 -6.65 0.67 -1.28
N VAL A 63 -5.90 1.10 -0.27
CA VAL A 63 -5.24 0.23 0.70
C VAL A 63 -6.06 0.13 1.98
N ILE A 64 -6.65 -1.04 2.23
CA ILE A 64 -7.57 -1.26 3.34
C ILE A 64 -7.03 -2.23 4.39
N ARG A 65 -7.63 -2.24 5.58
CA ARG A 65 -7.32 -3.24 6.61
C ARG A 65 -7.79 -4.63 6.14
N SER A 66 -6.99 -5.66 6.41
CA SER A 66 -7.25 -7.04 5.96
C SER A 66 -8.49 -7.69 6.56
N ASN A 67 -9.09 -7.08 7.58
CA ASN A 67 -10.19 -7.72 8.27
C ASN A 67 -11.52 -7.62 7.52
N GLY A 68 -11.67 -6.85 6.43
CA GLY A 68 -12.78 -6.91 5.47
C GLY A 68 -14.21 -6.90 6.05
N GLN A 69 -14.36 -6.71 7.35
CA GLN A 69 -15.55 -7.01 8.10
C GLN A 69 -16.43 -5.78 8.10
N ILE A 70 -17.60 -5.94 7.49
CA ILE A 70 -18.77 -5.14 7.80
C ILE A 70 -19.12 -5.50 9.24
N ALA A 71 -19.06 -4.52 10.15
CA ALA A 71 -19.23 -4.76 11.59
C ALA A 71 -20.66 -5.15 12.00
N PHE A 72 -21.59 -5.25 11.05
CA PHE A 72 -22.98 -5.59 11.32
C PHE A 72 -23.48 -6.65 10.33
N PRO A 73 -24.06 -7.76 10.83
CA PRO A 73 -24.92 -8.60 10.00
C PRO A 73 -26.16 -7.78 9.60
N GLU A 74 -26.57 -7.88 8.34
CA GLU A 74 -27.84 -7.34 7.86
C GLU A 74 -29.00 -8.08 8.54
N GLY A 75 -29.87 -7.34 9.23
CA GLY A 75 -31.18 -7.83 9.70
C GLY A 75 -31.19 -8.51 11.08
N THR A 76 -31.54 -7.75 12.12
CA THR A 76 -32.20 -8.28 13.33
C THR A 76 -33.42 -7.42 13.61
#